data_AF-A0A3D3WWM6-F1
#
_entry.id   AF-A0A3D3WWM6-F1
#
_cell.length_a   1.000
_cell.length_b   1.000
_cell.length_c   1.000
_cell.angle_alpha   90.00
_cell.angle_beta   90.00
_cell.angle_gamma   90.00
#
_symmetry.space_group_name_H-M   'P 1'
#
loop_
_entity.id
_entity.type
_entity.pdbx_description
1 polymer ?
#
loop_
_entity_poly.entity_id
_entity_poly.type
_entity_poly.pdbx_seq_one_letter_code
_entity_poly.pdbx_strand_id
1 'polypeptide(L)'
;MEVFIQLTFYVGVPSVETAMRTANAVFEARGVQYVPKHTYDTTISADELFELGKKSYEEHIGESTLYPVEDPDSVEMDVERLIDEYHWGAIYSRPNLDAQSRAICALSAMTVMGQYDRQIRRRIEGALRVGVTPQQIMEVFVHLILYGGYINSRTAMRVARSVFTEQGLAA
;
A
#
# COMPACT_ATOMS: atom_id res chain seq x y z
N MET A 1 -13.90 2.19 4.85
CA MET A 1 -13.43 0.89 5.37
C MET A 1 -12.33 0.26 4.54
N GLU A 2 -12.41 0.29 3.20
CA GLU A 2 -11.39 -0.32 2.35
C GLU A 2 -9.96 0.21 2.63
N VAL A 3 -9.81 1.52 2.87
CA VAL A 3 -8.55 2.12 3.30
C VAL A 3 -7.93 1.38 4.49
N PHE A 4 -8.70 1.05 5.53
CA PHE A 4 -8.17 0.35 6.71
C PHE A 4 -7.73 -1.08 6.39
N ILE A 5 -8.48 -1.79 5.55
CA ILE A 5 -8.12 -3.15 5.10
C ILE A 5 -6.78 -3.13 4.37
N GLN A 6 -6.56 -2.17 3.46
CA GLN A 6 -5.29 -1.98 2.77
C GLN A 6 -4.13 -1.72 3.72
N LEU A 7 -4.39 -0.95 4.79
CA LEU A 7 -3.37 -0.57 5.75
C LEU A 7 -2.89 -1.73 6.64
N THR A 8 -3.60 -2.86 6.67
CA THR A 8 -3.28 -4.02 7.53
C THR A 8 -1.85 -4.51 7.37
N PHE A 9 -1.35 -4.57 6.13
CA PHE A 9 0.01 -5.01 5.81
C PHE A 9 1.10 -3.97 6.11
N TYR A 10 0.74 -2.71 6.36
CA TYR A 10 1.70 -1.64 6.64
C TYR A 10 1.77 -1.27 8.13
N VAL A 11 0.61 -1.24 8.81
CA VAL A 11 0.50 -0.75 10.20
C VAL A 11 0.06 -1.82 11.20
N GLY A 12 -0.19 -3.04 10.72
CA GLY A 12 -0.58 -4.20 11.52
C GLY A 12 -2.09 -4.28 11.81
N VAL A 13 -2.56 -5.52 11.98
CA VAL A 13 -3.97 -5.85 12.27
C VAL A 13 -4.52 -5.11 13.50
N PRO A 14 -3.84 -5.03 14.65
CA PRO A 14 -4.42 -4.41 15.85
C PRO A 14 -4.74 -2.92 15.67
N SER A 15 -3.86 -2.18 14.98
CA SER A 15 -4.05 -0.76 14.67
C SER A 15 -5.26 -0.56 13.75
N VAL A 16 -5.38 -1.41 12.73
CA VAL A 16 -6.48 -1.39 11.77
C VAL A 16 -7.82 -1.71 12.44
N GLU A 17 -7.90 -2.76 13.25
CA GLU A 17 -9.13 -3.12 13.96
C GLU A 17 -9.62 -2.00 14.88
N THR A 18 -8.68 -1.36 15.58
CA THR A 18 -8.97 -0.21 16.46
C THR A 18 -9.52 0.97 15.66
N ALA A 19 -8.90 1.28 14.51
CA ALA A 19 -9.35 2.34 13.62
C ALA A 19 -10.73 2.03 13.01
N MET A 20 -10.97 0.78 12.59
CA MET A 20 -12.26 0.36 12.03
C MET A 20 -13.40 0.43 13.05
N ARG A 21 -13.17 0.00 14.30
CA ARG A 21 -14.13 0.16 15.39
C ARG A 21 -14.49 1.62 15.63
N THR A 22 -13.48 2.50 15.64
CA THR A 22 -13.68 3.95 15.80
C THR A 22 -14.47 4.53 14.63
N ALA A 23 -14.14 4.14 13.39
CA ALA A 23 -14.85 4.59 12.20
C ALA A 23 -16.33 4.14 12.18
N ASN A 24 -16.61 2.90 12.61
CA ASN A 24 -17.98 2.40 12.75
C ASN A 24 -18.79 3.23 13.75
N ALA A 25 -18.24 3.52 14.93
CA ALA A 25 -18.91 4.36 15.92
C ALA A 25 -19.23 5.77 15.39
N VAL A 26 -18.34 6.35 14.58
CA VAL A 26 -18.57 7.63 13.91
C VAL A 26 -19.67 7.53 12.84
N PHE A 27 -19.72 6.43 12.08
CA PHE A 27 -20.78 6.22 11.09
C PHE A 27 -22.15 6.08 11.75
N GLU A 28 -22.25 5.29 12.82
CA GLU A 28 -23.47 5.15 13.62
C GLU A 28 -23.94 6.50 14.16
N ALA A 29 -23.05 7.26 14.80
CA ALA A 29 -23.36 8.58 15.35
C ALA A 29 -23.83 9.59 14.28
N ARG A 30 -23.42 9.41 13.02
CA ARG A 30 -23.82 10.26 11.89
C ARG A 30 -25.00 9.70 11.08
N GLY A 31 -25.57 8.56 11.48
CA GLY A 31 -26.63 7.90 10.72
C GLY A 31 -26.18 7.40 9.35
N VAL A 32 -24.88 7.22 9.12
CA VAL A 32 -24.33 6.68 7.87
C VAL A 32 -24.53 5.17 7.87
N GLN A 33 -25.42 4.68 7.00
CA GLN A 33 -25.59 3.24 6.81
C GLN A 33 -24.43 2.67 5.99
N TYR A 34 -23.52 1.99 6.67
CA TYR A 34 -22.45 1.23 6.05
C TYR A 34 -22.73 -0.27 6.20
N VAL A 35 -23.01 -0.94 5.07
CA VAL A 35 -23.13 -2.41 5.02
C VAL A 35 -21.86 -2.95 4.37
N PRO A 36 -21.01 -3.69 5.09
CA PRO A 36 -19.83 -4.31 4.49
C PRO A 36 -20.24 -5.23 3.35
N LYS A 37 -19.71 -4.98 2.14
CA LYS A 37 -19.86 -5.94 1.05
C LYS A 37 -18.90 -7.11 1.27
N HIS A 38 -19.44 -8.32 1.41
CA HIS A 38 -18.64 -9.54 1.36
C HIS A 38 -17.93 -9.59 0.01
N THR A 39 -16.62 -9.56 0.09
CA THR A 39 -15.70 -9.39 -1.04
C THR A 39 -14.62 -10.46 -1.04
N TYR A 40 -14.58 -11.29 0.01
CA TYR A 40 -13.77 -12.50 0.03
C TYR A 40 -14.58 -13.62 -0.62
N ASP A 41 -13.94 -14.32 -1.56
CA ASP A 41 -14.44 -15.54 -2.15
C ASP A 41 -13.73 -16.71 -1.45
N THR A 42 -14.48 -17.63 -0.84
CA THR A 42 -13.88 -18.79 -0.16
C THR A 42 -13.63 -19.96 -1.10
N THR A 43 -13.99 -19.84 -2.37
CA THR A 43 -13.83 -20.89 -3.37
C THR A 43 -12.52 -20.75 -4.15
N ILE A 44 -11.87 -19.58 -4.07
CA ILE A 44 -10.58 -19.34 -4.71
C ILE A 44 -9.48 -20.11 -3.98
N SER A 45 -8.66 -20.83 -4.75
CA SER A 45 -7.50 -21.55 -4.23
C SER A 45 -6.32 -20.60 -3.94
N ALA A 46 -5.36 -21.09 -3.14
CA ALA A 46 -4.11 -20.36 -2.88
C ALA A 46 -3.32 -20.09 -4.17
N ASP A 47 -3.30 -21.05 -5.10
CA ASP A 47 -2.62 -20.87 -6.40
C ASP A 47 -3.30 -19.80 -7.26
N GLU A 48 -4.63 -19.75 -7.26
CA GLU A 48 -5.36 -18.67 -7.97
C GLU A 48 -5.11 -17.30 -7.34
N LEU A 49 -5.04 -17.22 -6.01
CA LEU A 49 -4.66 -16.00 -5.29
C LEU A 49 -3.24 -15.56 -5.64
N PHE A 50 -2.29 -16.50 -5.71
CA PHE A 50 -0.92 -16.21 -6.11
C PHE A 50 -0.85 -15.61 -7.52
N GLU A 51 -1.55 -16.20 -8.49
CA GLU A 51 -1.57 -15.68 -9.87
C GLU A 51 -2.26 -14.31 -9.97
N LEU A 52 -3.32 -14.07 -9.19
CA LEU A 52 -3.91 -12.72 -9.05
C LEU A 52 -2.94 -11.74 -8.39
N GLY A 53 -2.16 -12.22 -7.43
CA GLY A 53 -1.14 -11.47 -6.72
C GLY A 53 -0.07 -10.94 -7.66
N LYS A 54 0.50 -11.81 -8.49
CA LYS A 54 1.50 -11.41 -9.49
C LYS A 54 0.98 -10.34 -10.43
N LYS A 55 -0.26 -10.48 -10.92
CA LYS A 55 -0.91 -9.47 -11.78
C LYS A 55 -1.08 -8.14 -11.05
N SER A 56 -1.59 -8.18 -9.82
CA SER A 56 -1.83 -6.99 -9.00
C SER A 56 -0.52 -6.28 -8.64
N TYR A 57 0.53 -7.04 -8.33
CA TYR A 57 1.89 -6.53 -8.10
C TYR A 57 2.42 -5.83 -9.34
N GLU A 58 2.34 -6.47 -10.51
CA GLU A 58 2.81 -5.90 -11.77
C GLU A 58 2.05 -4.62 -12.14
N GLU A 59 0.75 -4.57 -11.89
CA GLU A 59 -0.07 -3.37 -12.07
C GLU A 59 0.42 -2.22 -11.17
N HIS A 60 0.59 -2.48 -9.88
CA HIS A 60 0.81 -1.42 -8.89
C HIS A 60 2.29 -1.04 -8.69
N ILE A 61 3.22 -1.96 -8.93
CA ILE A 61 4.64 -1.82 -8.62
C ILE A 61 5.53 -2.04 -9.84
N GLY A 62 5.09 -2.85 -10.81
CA GLY A 62 5.86 -3.22 -12.00
C GLY A 62 6.66 -4.51 -11.81
N GLU A 63 7.73 -4.70 -12.59
CA GLU A 63 8.52 -5.93 -12.56
C GLU A 63 9.25 -6.11 -11.21
N SER A 64 9.13 -7.28 -10.59
CA SER A 64 9.81 -7.61 -9.33
C SER A 64 11.31 -7.83 -9.59
N THR A 65 12.14 -6.88 -9.18
CA THR A 65 13.61 -6.93 -9.41
C THR A 65 14.44 -6.78 -8.14
N LEU A 66 13.81 -6.59 -6.98
CA LEU A 66 14.49 -6.05 -5.79
C LEU A 66 14.94 -7.07 -4.75
N TYR A 67 14.60 -8.33 -4.95
CA TYR A 67 15.04 -9.42 -4.09
C TYR A 67 15.54 -10.54 -5.00
N PRO A 68 16.86 -10.60 -5.25
CA PRO A 68 17.47 -11.83 -5.73
C PRO A 68 17.04 -12.93 -4.76
N VAL A 69 16.46 -14.01 -5.28
CA VAL A 69 16.18 -15.20 -4.47
C VAL A 69 17.55 -15.80 -4.13
N GLU A 70 18.10 -15.44 -2.98
CA GLU A 70 19.41 -15.95 -2.52
C GLU A 70 19.30 -17.44 -2.15
N ASP A 71 18.21 -17.81 -1.46
CA ASP A 71 17.88 -19.18 -1.11
C ASP A 71 16.38 -19.44 -1.38
N PRO A 72 16.05 -20.19 -2.46
CA PRO A 72 14.67 -20.55 -2.80
C PRO A 72 13.94 -21.35 -1.71
N ASP A 73 14.66 -22.05 -0.84
CA ASP A 73 14.10 -22.93 0.19
C ASP A 73 14.04 -22.24 1.57
N SER A 74 14.24 -20.93 1.62
CA SER A 74 14.22 -20.13 2.85
C SER A 74 12.82 -19.83 3.37
N VAL A 75 12.70 -19.60 4.69
CA VAL A 75 11.43 -19.23 5.31
C VAL A 75 10.93 -17.86 4.83
N GLU A 76 11.85 -16.98 4.42
CA GLU A 76 11.53 -15.71 3.78
C GLU A 76 10.77 -15.92 2.47
N MET A 77 11.15 -16.93 1.67
CA MET A 77 10.44 -17.26 0.43
C MET A 77 9.04 -17.84 0.69
N ASP A 78 8.85 -18.61 1.76
CA ASP A 78 7.51 -19.02 2.21
C ASP A 78 6.64 -17.81 2.57
N VAL A 79 7.23 -16.79 3.20
CA VAL A 79 6.54 -15.54 3.54
C VAL A 79 6.23 -14.71 2.29
N GLU A 80 7.15 -14.59 1.34
CA GLU A 80 6.90 -13.90 0.06
C GLU A 80 5.75 -14.55 -0.71
N ARG A 81 5.67 -15.89 -0.71
CA ARG A 81 4.53 -16.61 -1.29
C ARG A 81 3.21 -16.20 -0.65
N LEU A 82 3.15 -16.12 0.68
CA LEU A 82 1.95 -15.66 1.41
C LEU A 82 1.63 -14.18 1.14
N ILE A 83 2.65 -13.33 0.94
CA ILE A 83 2.46 -11.93 0.57
C ILE A 83 1.80 -11.85 -0.82
N ASP A 84 2.30 -12.60 -1.79
CA ASP A 84 1.72 -12.64 -3.13
C ASP A 84 0.26 -13.11 -3.10
N GLU A 85 -0.04 -14.18 -2.36
CA GLU A 85 -1.40 -14.70 -2.23
C GLU A 85 -2.35 -13.70 -1.53
N TYR A 86 -1.99 -13.21 -0.34
CA TYR A 86 -2.94 -12.51 0.52
C TYR A 86 -2.84 -10.99 0.42
N HIS A 87 -1.63 -10.41 0.32
CA HIS A 87 -1.50 -8.97 0.15
C HIS A 87 -1.91 -8.57 -1.27
N TRP A 88 -1.24 -9.14 -2.26
CA TRP A 88 -1.48 -8.76 -3.65
C TRP A 88 -2.73 -9.45 -4.22
N GLY A 89 -2.88 -10.75 -3.99
CA GLY A 89 -3.97 -11.55 -4.56
C GLY A 89 -5.32 -11.27 -3.92
N ALA A 90 -5.39 -11.20 -2.58
CA ALA A 90 -6.67 -11.05 -1.88
C ALA A 90 -7.01 -9.58 -1.53
N ILE A 91 -6.04 -8.77 -1.10
CA ILE A 91 -6.30 -7.40 -0.61
C ILE A 91 -6.26 -6.37 -1.75
N TYR A 92 -5.29 -6.44 -2.67
CA TYR A 92 -5.19 -5.47 -3.76
C TYR A 92 -6.23 -5.67 -4.87
N SER A 93 -6.73 -6.89 -5.05
CA SER A 93 -7.76 -7.24 -6.06
C SER A 93 -9.18 -6.77 -5.69
N ARG A 94 -9.39 -6.22 -4.49
CA ARG A 94 -10.71 -5.80 -4.01
C ARG A 94 -11.25 -4.63 -4.84
N PRO A 95 -12.54 -4.58 -5.20
CA PRO A 95 -13.06 -3.59 -6.15
C PRO A 95 -13.42 -2.22 -5.54
N ASN A 96 -13.29 -2.06 -4.21
CA ASN A 96 -13.91 -0.93 -3.49
C ASN A 96 -13.03 0.32 -3.36
N LEU A 97 -11.80 0.30 -3.86
CA LEU A 97 -10.87 1.44 -3.85
C LEU A 97 -10.03 1.40 -5.12
N ASP A 98 -9.87 2.55 -5.77
CA ASP A 98 -9.05 2.66 -6.98
C ASP A 98 -7.54 2.57 -6.69
N ALA A 99 -6.75 2.30 -7.73
CA ALA A 99 -5.30 2.09 -7.62
C ALA A 99 -4.53 3.33 -7.12
N GLN A 100 -4.93 4.55 -7.51
CA GLN A 100 -4.29 5.78 -7.06
C GLN A 100 -4.50 6.00 -5.56
N SER A 101 -5.74 5.83 -5.10
CA SER A 101 -6.11 5.92 -3.69
C SER A 101 -5.37 4.88 -2.85
N ARG A 102 -5.19 3.65 -3.34
CA ARG A 102 -4.38 2.61 -2.68
C ARG A 102 -2.92 3.03 -2.55
N ALA A 103 -2.33 3.52 -3.63
CA ALA A 103 -0.94 3.99 -3.64
C ALA A 103 -0.72 5.14 -2.64
N ILE A 104 -1.64 6.11 -2.57
CA ILE A 104 -1.60 7.20 -1.60
C ILE A 104 -1.68 6.67 -0.15
N CYS A 105 -2.57 5.70 0.12
CA CYS A 105 -2.67 5.09 1.45
C CYS A 105 -1.37 4.37 1.86
N ALA A 106 -0.80 3.57 0.94
CA ALA A 106 0.45 2.86 1.17
C ALA A 106 1.63 3.84 1.42
N LEU A 107 1.78 4.85 0.55
CA LEU A 107 2.79 5.91 0.72
C LEU A 107 2.65 6.62 2.07
N SER A 108 1.42 6.92 2.46
CA SER A 108 1.13 7.60 3.72
C SER A 108 1.54 6.77 4.92
N ALA A 109 1.13 5.50 4.95
CA ALA A 109 1.46 4.60 6.04
C ALA A 109 2.97 4.36 6.14
N MET A 110 3.63 4.03 5.04
CA MET A 110 5.08 3.77 5.05
C MET A 110 5.89 5.00 5.46
N THR A 111 5.46 6.19 5.03
CA THR A 111 6.11 7.45 5.42
C THR A 111 5.96 7.70 6.92
N VAL A 112 4.77 7.52 7.50
CA VAL A 112 4.54 7.72 8.93
C VAL A 112 5.29 6.68 9.76
N MET A 113 5.33 5.43 9.30
CA MET A 113 5.98 4.32 9.99
C MET A 113 7.52 4.36 9.93
N GLY A 114 8.13 5.31 9.22
CA GLY A 114 9.59 5.41 9.18
C GLY A 114 10.29 4.42 8.25
N GLN A 115 9.55 3.79 7.33
CA GLN A 115 10.07 2.70 6.48
C GLN A 115 10.78 3.27 5.24
N TYR A 116 12.08 3.59 5.36
CA TYR A 116 12.86 4.30 4.32
C TYR A 116 13.89 3.45 3.58
N ASP A 117 13.70 2.14 3.51
CA ASP A 117 14.55 1.28 2.71
C ASP A 117 14.22 1.39 1.21
N ARG A 118 14.63 0.39 0.41
CA ARG A 118 14.33 0.34 -1.02
C ARG A 118 12.83 0.32 -1.34
N GLN A 119 11.96 0.01 -0.36
CA GLN A 119 10.52 -0.11 -0.57
C GLN A 119 9.84 1.24 -0.77
N ILE A 120 10.19 2.30 -0.03
CA ILE A 120 9.52 3.61 -0.22
C ILE A 120 9.75 4.16 -1.62
N ARG A 121 10.95 3.96 -2.16
CA ARG A 121 11.30 4.32 -3.53
C ARG A 121 10.39 3.62 -4.53
N ARG A 122 10.23 2.30 -4.40
CA ARG A 122 9.34 1.51 -5.26
C ARG A 122 7.88 1.89 -5.13
N ARG A 123 7.44 2.26 -3.94
CA ARG A 123 6.07 2.75 -3.76
C ARG A 123 5.86 4.08 -4.45
N ILE A 124 6.85 4.96 -4.50
CA ILE A 124 6.79 6.21 -5.28
C ILE A 124 6.74 5.89 -6.78
N GLU A 125 7.60 5.00 -7.27
CA GLU A 125 7.60 4.56 -8.67
C GLU A 125 6.27 3.90 -9.06
N GLY A 126 5.73 3.04 -8.19
CA GLY A 126 4.43 2.40 -8.35
C GLY A 126 3.26 3.40 -8.31
N ALA A 127 3.32 4.40 -7.43
CA ALA A 127 2.31 5.46 -7.39
C ALA A 127 2.24 6.24 -8.70
N LEU A 128 3.41 6.59 -9.27
CA LEU A 128 3.49 7.21 -10.60
C LEU A 128 2.89 6.30 -11.68
N ARG A 129 3.17 4.99 -11.63
CA ARG A 129 2.66 4.00 -12.58
C ARG A 129 1.14 3.91 -12.59
N VAL A 130 0.50 3.97 -11.42
CA VAL A 130 -0.98 3.94 -11.32
C VAL A 130 -1.63 5.32 -11.54
N GLY A 131 -0.83 6.35 -11.84
CA GLY A 131 -1.30 7.66 -12.27
C GLY A 131 -1.32 8.74 -11.18
N VAL A 132 -0.72 8.52 -10.02
CA VAL A 132 -0.52 9.59 -9.02
C VAL A 132 0.56 10.53 -9.53
N THR A 133 0.29 11.83 -9.59
CA THR A 133 1.24 12.83 -10.11
C THR A 133 2.37 13.13 -9.11
N PRO A 134 3.56 13.59 -9.58
CA PRO A 134 4.62 14.07 -8.71
C PRO A 134 4.15 15.11 -7.68
N GLN A 135 3.28 16.04 -8.11
CA GLN A 135 2.70 17.07 -7.26
C GLN A 135 1.85 16.46 -6.15
N GLN A 136 0.94 15.52 -6.47
CA GLN A 136 0.13 14.84 -5.46
C GLN A 136 0.98 14.07 -4.45
N ILE A 137 2.04 13.39 -4.91
CA ILE A 137 2.98 12.68 -4.03
C ILE A 137 3.65 13.66 -3.06
N MET A 138 4.13 14.80 -3.56
CA MET A 138 4.73 15.84 -2.73
C MET A 138 3.75 16.43 -1.71
N GLU A 139 2.52 16.72 -2.13
CA GLU A 139 1.47 17.24 -1.24
C GLU A 139 1.09 16.24 -0.14
N VAL A 140 1.03 14.94 -0.44
CA VAL A 140 0.87 13.89 0.56
C VAL A 140 1.98 14.00 1.61
N PHE A 141 3.25 14.08 1.20
CA PHE A 141 4.35 14.21 2.16
C PHE A 141 4.33 15.53 2.93
N VAL A 142 3.88 16.64 2.34
CA VAL A 142 3.70 17.92 3.06
C VAL A 142 2.68 17.73 4.18
N HIS A 143 1.54 17.11 3.88
CA HIS A 143 0.47 16.88 4.85
C HIS A 143 0.93 15.97 5.99
N LEU A 144 1.76 14.97 5.68
CA LEU A 144 2.28 14.01 6.66
C LEU A 144 3.31 14.60 7.63
N ILE A 145 3.81 15.83 7.43
CA ILE A 145 4.68 16.50 8.40
C ILE A 145 4.00 16.59 9.77
N LEU A 146 2.68 16.79 9.80
CA LEU A 146 1.91 16.93 11.04
C LEU A 146 1.60 15.59 11.73
N TYR A 147 1.59 14.48 10.98
CA TYR A 147 1.17 13.17 11.49
C TYR A 147 2.34 12.22 11.71
N GLY A 148 3.26 12.16 10.74
CA GLY A 148 4.47 11.34 10.79
C GLY A 148 5.71 12.10 11.24
N GLY A 149 5.63 13.42 11.40
CA GLY A 149 6.74 14.27 11.80
C GLY A 149 7.60 14.76 10.65
N TYR A 150 8.38 15.80 10.93
CA TYR A 150 9.22 16.50 9.95
C TYR A 150 10.30 15.60 9.33
N ILE A 151 11.03 14.83 10.14
CA ILE A 151 12.16 14.00 9.67
C ILE A 151 11.70 12.95 8.66
N ASN A 152 10.61 12.27 8.99
CA ASN A 152 10.01 11.22 8.22
C ASN A 152 9.54 11.71 6.84
N SER A 153 8.76 12.78 6.85
CA SER A 153 8.22 13.41 5.64
C SER A 153 9.33 13.99 4.76
N ARG A 154 10.33 14.66 5.35
CA ARG A 154 11.48 15.20 4.62
C ARG A 154 12.32 14.11 3.95
N THR A 155 12.46 12.96 4.60
CA THR A 155 13.18 11.81 4.03
C THR A 155 12.45 11.27 2.81
N ALA A 156 11.12 11.06 2.91
CA ALA A 156 10.30 10.64 1.78
C ALA A 156 10.35 11.63 0.62
N MET A 157 10.24 12.94 0.89
CA MET A 157 10.39 13.99 -0.13
C MET A 157 11.74 13.96 -0.85
N ARG A 158 12.82 13.64 -0.13
CA ARG A 158 14.16 13.53 -0.74
C ARG A 158 14.22 12.33 -1.68
N VAL A 159 13.68 11.17 -1.28
CA VAL A 159 13.61 9.99 -2.15
C VAL A 159 12.77 10.28 -3.38
N ALA A 160 11.60 10.90 -3.22
CA ALA A 160 10.71 11.25 -4.32
C ALA A 160 11.39 12.18 -5.34
N ARG A 161 12.09 13.22 -4.87
CA ARG A 161 12.87 14.09 -5.76
C ARG A 161 13.94 13.34 -6.54
N SER A 162 14.59 12.33 -5.95
CA SER A 162 15.55 11.47 -6.66
C SER A 162 14.85 10.74 -7.79
N VAL A 163 13.73 10.06 -7.48
CA VAL A 163 12.93 9.32 -8.48
C VAL A 163 12.47 10.23 -9.61
N PHE A 164 11.91 11.40 -9.29
CA PHE A 164 11.41 12.34 -10.29
C PHE A 164 12.54 12.85 -11.20
N THR A 165 13.69 13.21 -10.63
CA THR A 165 14.85 13.66 -11.40
C THR A 165 15.34 12.56 -12.34
N GLU A 166 15.45 11.33 -11.85
CA GLU A 166 15.89 10.18 -12.66
C GLU A 166 14.91 9.84 -13.79
N GLN A 167 13.61 10.08 -13.60
CA GLN A 167 12.58 9.88 -14.63
C GLN A 167 12.32 11.13 -15.50
N GLY A 168 13.06 12.23 -15.31
CA GLY A 168 12.86 13.48 -16.05
C GLY A 168 11.54 14.20 -15.76
N LEU A 169 10.95 13.96 -14.59
CA LEU A 169 9.69 14.55 -14.16
C LEU A 169 9.92 15.83 -13.34
N ALA A 170 9.08 16.84 -13.55
CA ALA A 170 9.04 18.02 -12.70
C ALA A 170 8.09 17.79 -11.52
N ALA A 171 8.56 18.10 -10.31
CA ALA A 171 7.78 18.06 -9.07
C ALA A 171 7.19 19.44 -8.77
#